data_AF-A0A8K0KQC5-F1
#
_entry.id   AF-A0A8K0KQC5-F1
#
_cell.length_a   1.000
_cell.length_b   1.000
_cell.length_c   1.000
_cell.angle_alpha   90.00
_cell.angle_beta   90.00
_cell.angle_gamma   90.00
#
_symmetry.space_group_name_H-M   'P 1'
#
loop_
_entity.id
_entity.type
_entity.pdbx_description
1 polymer ?
#
loop_
_entity_poly.entity_id
_entity_poly.type
_entity_poly.pdbx_seq_one_letter_code
_entity_poly.pdbx_strand_id
1 'polypeptide(L)'
;MQLTITLLTTNSDIYLKSDVSLFTDVFENFHHICLEAYNHDPAWYYTAPGLTFVAMLKHTEIKLQLLTDYDMILMIEKGIRGGISQCCKRYVEANNKYMEEYDSKSESPLSRPLPYANFRWLSPDEIRDFSVNEIPEYNEKGYILEVDLEYPTSLHDEHSDLPLCPENKAPP
;
A
#
# COMPACT_ATOMS: atom_id res chain seq x y z
N MET A 1 1.51 -54.67 -1.44
CA MET A 1 2.46 -53.62 -1.01
C MET A 1 3.17 -52.99 -2.20
N GLN A 2 3.87 -53.75 -3.07
CA GLN A 2 4.54 -53.21 -4.27
C GLN A 2 3.62 -52.42 -5.22
N LEU A 3 2.45 -52.98 -5.57
CA LEU A 3 1.45 -52.35 -6.46
C LEU A 3 0.89 -51.03 -5.91
N THR A 4 0.71 -50.91 -4.60
CA THR A 4 0.21 -49.70 -3.93
C THR A 4 1.28 -48.60 -3.93
N ILE A 5 2.56 -48.97 -3.76
CA ILE A 5 3.70 -48.05 -3.82
C ILE A 5 3.88 -47.51 -5.24
N THR A 6 3.81 -48.36 -6.28
CA THR A 6 3.91 -47.93 -7.69
C THR A 6 2.76 -47.01 -8.13
N LEU A 7 1.54 -47.26 -7.64
CA LEU A 7 0.40 -46.40 -7.91
C LEU A 7 0.57 -45.01 -7.27
N LEU A 8 1.04 -44.96 -6.02
CA LEU A 8 1.31 -43.71 -5.31
C LEU A 8 2.42 -42.89 -5.99
N THR A 9 3.51 -43.53 -6.42
CA THR A 9 4.60 -42.83 -7.14
C THR A 9 4.14 -42.31 -8.50
N THR A 10 3.31 -43.07 -9.22
CA THR A 10 2.78 -42.62 -10.52
C THR A 10 1.83 -41.43 -10.35
N ASN A 11 0.98 -41.46 -9.32
CA ASN A 11 0.09 -40.35 -9.02
C ASN A 11 0.85 -39.08 -8.59
N SER A 12 1.91 -39.21 -7.79
CA SER A 12 2.76 -38.07 -7.43
C SER A 12 3.50 -37.47 -8.62
N ASP A 13 3.97 -38.31 -9.56
CA ASP A 13 4.66 -37.85 -10.76
C ASP A 13 3.71 -37.09 -11.71
N ILE A 14 2.48 -37.57 -11.86
CA ILE A 14 1.45 -36.89 -12.66
C ILE A 14 1.07 -35.56 -12.02
N TYR A 15 0.88 -35.52 -10.69
CA TYR A 15 0.60 -34.30 -9.95
C TYR A 15 1.73 -33.27 -10.11
N LEU A 16 2.98 -33.68 -9.90
CA LEU A 16 4.14 -32.81 -10.03
C LEU A 16 4.26 -32.24 -11.46
N LYS A 17 4.06 -33.08 -12.48
CA LYS A 17 4.05 -32.63 -13.88
C LYS A 17 2.93 -31.63 -14.15
N SER A 18 1.74 -31.86 -13.60
CA SER A 18 0.60 -30.95 -13.75
C SER A 18 0.88 -29.60 -13.09
N ASP A 19 1.37 -29.61 -11.84
CA ASP A 19 1.70 -28.38 -11.10
C ASP A 19 2.78 -27.56 -11.83
N VAL A 20 3.85 -28.21 -12.29
CA VAL A 20 4.92 -27.54 -13.06
C VAL A 20 4.40 -27.00 -14.38
N SER A 21 3.56 -27.75 -15.09
CA SER A 21 3.02 -27.32 -16.39
C SER A 21 2.10 -26.11 -16.23
N LEU A 22 1.19 -26.14 -15.23
CA LEU A 22 0.30 -25.01 -14.93
C LEU A 22 1.08 -23.78 -14.51
N PHE A 23 2.09 -23.94 -13.67
CA PHE A 23 2.94 -22.83 -13.26
C PHE A 23 3.70 -22.23 -14.46
N THR A 24 4.23 -23.08 -15.34
CA THR A 24 4.97 -22.64 -16.54
C THR A 24 4.07 -21.82 -17.47
N ASP A 25 2.87 -22.31 -17.76
CA ASP A 25 1.90 -21.61 -18.62
C ASP A 25 1.52 -20.23 -18.05
N VAL A 26 1.18 -20.17 -16.76
CA VAL A 26 0.85 -18.91 -16.07
C VAL A 26 2.06 -17.95 -16.04
N PHE A 27 3.26 -18.47 -15.78
CA PHE A 27 4.46 -17.65 -15.67
C PHE A 27 4.94 -17.12 -17.03
N GLU A 28 4.86 -17.93 -18.09
CA GLU A 28 5.17 -17.48 -19.46
C GLU A 28 4.23 -16.35 -19.89
N ASN A 29 2.92 -16.51 -19.66
CA ASN A 29 1.96 -15.44 -19.93
C ASN A 29 2.25 -14.18 -19.10
N PHE A 30 2.54 -14.34 -17.80
CA PHE A 30 2.93 -13.21 -16.94
C PHE A 30 4.20 -12.52 -17.45
N HIS A 31 5.20 -13.28 -17.90
CA HIS A 31 6.44 -12.77 -18.48
C HIS A 31 6.16 -11.94 -19.74
N HIS A 32 5.37 -12.46 -20.67
CA HIS A 32 4.98 -11.73 -21.87
C HIS A 32 4.28 -10.40 -21.55
N ILE A 33 3.30 -10.42 -20.64
CA ILE A 33 2.58 -9.22 -20.22
C ILE A 33 3.53 -8.18 -19.59
N CYS A 34 4.46 -8.61 -18.74
CA CYS A 34 5.39 -7.70 -18.07
C CYS A 34 6.37 -7.04 -19.05
N LEU A 35 6.85 -7.79 -20.04
CA LEU A 35 7.69 -7.24 -21.11
C LEU A 35 6.92 -6.23 -21.97
N GLU A 36 5.68 -6.53 -22.33
CA GLU A 36 4.85 -5.62 -23.12
C GLU A 36 4.46 -4.35 -22.34
N ALA A 37 4.02 -4.50 -21.09
CA ALA A 37 3.49 -3.39 -20.30
C ALA A 37 4.58 -2.52 -19.67
N TYR A 38 5.68 -3.12 -19.17
CA TYR A 38 6.69 -2.43 -18.38
C TYR A 38 8.07 -2.42 -19.03
N ASN A 39 8.27 -3.24 -20.07
CA ASN A 39 9.58 -3.48 -20.69
C ASN A 39 10.61 -3.91 -19.62
N HIS A 40 10.19 -4.85 -18.76
CA HIS A 40 10.97 -5.44 -17.69
C HIS A 40 10.65 -6.94 -17.60
N ASP A 41 11.69 -7.75 -17.49
CA ASP A 41 11.58 -9.19 -17.27
C ASP A 41 11.25 -9.44 -15.77
N PRO A 42 10.11 -10.07 -15.44
CA PRO A 42 9.77 -10.39 -14.06
C PRO A 42 10.75 -11.36 -13.40
N ALA A 43 11.49 -12.17 -14.17
CA ALA A 43 12.47 -13.12 -13.65
C ALA A 43 13.71 -12.44 -13.03
N TRP A 44 13.89 -11.13 -13.25
CA TRP A 44 14.98 -10.36 -12.64
C TRP A 44 14.64 -9.85 -11.23
N TYR A 45 13.39 -10.03 -10.80
CA TYR A 45 12.91 -9.54 -9.51
C TYR A 45 12.49 -10.71 -8.63
N TYR A 46 12.81 -10.61 -7.34
CA TYR A 46 12.46 -11.66 -6.37
C TYR A 46 10.94 -11.79 -6.15
N THR A 47 10.19 -10.70 -6.32
CA THR A 47 8.75 -10.64 -6.04
C THR A 47 8.03 -9.68 -6.98
N ALA A 48 6.72 -9.89 -7.19
CA ALA A 48 5.89 -9.00 -8.00
C ALA A 48 5.86 -7.55 -7.49
N PRO A 49 5.81 -7.25 -6.17
CA PRO A 49 5.97 -5.88 -5.67
C PRO A 49 7.31 -5.24 -6.02
N GLY A 50 8.40 -6.01 -6.07
CA GLY A 50 9.70 -5.49 -6.51
C GLY A 50 9.69 -5.06 -7.98
N LEU A 51 9.08 -5.88 -8.85
CA LEU A 51 8.86 -5.54 -10.26
C LEU A 51 8.00 -4.28 -10.41
N THR A 52 6.83 -4.24 -9.74
CA THR A 52 5.91 -3.09 -9.88
C THR A 52 6.50 -1.81 -9.32
N PHE A 53 7.30 -1.89 -8.25
CA PHE A 53 8.01 -0.75 -7.71
C PHE A 53 9.02 -0.16 -8.70
N VAL A 54 9.82 -1.01 -9.35
CA VAL A 54 10.78 -0.55 -10.37
C VAL A 54 10.07 -0.05 -11.63
N ALA A 55 8.98 -0.69 -12.04
CA ALA A 55 8.14 -0.22 -13.14
C ALA A 55 7.56 1.19 -12.84
N MET A 56 7.10 1.43 -11.61
CA MET A 56 6.63 2.73 -11.14
C MET A 56 7.74 3.79 -11.19
N LEU A 57 8.94 3.47 -10.69
CA LEU A 57 10.07 4.41 -10.73
C LEU A 57 10.50 4.77 -12.16
N LYS A 58 10.48 3.80 -13.08
CA LYS A 58 10.77 4.05 -14.51
C LYS A 58 9.70 4.91 -15.17
N HIS A 59 8.42 4.66 -14.86
CA HIS A 59 7.32 5.41 -15.45
C HIS A 59 7.28 6.87 -14.97
N THR A 60 7.53 7.09 -13.69
CA THR A 60 7.44 8.42 -13.06
C THR A 60 8.75 9.19 -13.09
N GLU A 61 9.89 8.51 -13.30
CA GLU A 61 11.25 9.07 -13.30
C GLU A 61 11.64 9.80 -12.01
N ILE A 62 10.90 9.58 -10.92
CA ILE A 62 11.16 10.21 -9.62
C ILE A 62 12.40 9.60 -8.96
N LYS A 63 13.13 10.45 -8.24
CA LYS A 63 14.23 10.03 -7.38
C LYS A 63 13.78 10.11 -5.93
N LEU A 64 13.53 8.95 -5.33
CA LEU A 64 13.17 8.88 -3.92
C LEU A 64 14.38 9.24 -3.05
N GLN A 65 14.20 10.19 -2.14
CA GLN A 65 15.19 10.48 -1.10
C GLN A 65 15.10 9.40 -0.01
N LEU A 66 16.25 8.83 0.34
CA LEU A 66 16.35 7.96 1.50
C LEU A 66 16.32 8.79 2.78
N LEU A 67 15.49 8.37 3.75
CA LEU A 67 15.53 8.91 5.10
C LEU A 67 16.79 8.41 5.81
N THR A 68 17.61 9.33 6.29
CA THR A 68 18.86 9.03 7.00
C THR A 68 18.82 9.39 8.48
N ASP A 69 17.87 10.24 8.87
CA ASP A 69 17.68 10.66 10.25
C ASP A 69 16.92 9.58 11.02
N TYR A 70 17.52 9.11 12.11
CA TYR A 70 16.97 8.02 12.92
C TYR A 70 15.62 8.38 13.55
N ASP A 71 15.48 9.61 14.05
CA ASP A 71 14.27 10.06 14.73
C ASP A 71 13.11 10.22 13.72
N MET A 72 13.39 10.69 12.49
CA MET A 72 12.38 10.73 11.42
C MET A 72 11.88 9.33 11.05
N ILE A 73 12.80 8.37 10.94
CA ILE A 73 12.44 6.97 10.65
C ILE A 73 11.53 6.44 11.76
N LEU A 74 11.91 6.62 13.02
CA LEU A 74 11.09 6.18 14.15
C LEU A 74 9.71 6.85 14.18
N MET A 75 9.63 8.15 13.90
CA MET A 75 8.36 8.88 13.83
C MET A 75 7.44 8.28 12.75
N ILE A 76 7.98 8.03 11.56
CA ILE A 76 7.22 7.45 10.44
C ILE A 76 6.81 6.01 10.74
N GLU A 77 7.73 5.17 11.24
CA GLU A 77 7.43 3.78 11.61
C GLU A 77 6.34 3.70 12.67
N LYS A 78 6.39 4.58 13.69
CA LYS A 78 5.34 4.69 14.71
C LYS A 78 4.01 5.19 14.15
N GLY A 79 4.02 5.93 13.03
CA GLY A 79 2.84 6.45 12.36
C GLY A 79 2.16 5.46 11.40
N ILE A 80 2.88 4.44 10.92
CA ILE A 80 2.33 3.45 9.98
C ILE A 80 1.20 2.65 10.65
N ARG A 81 0.05 2.58 9.98
CA ARG A 81 -1.11 1.77 10.37
C ARG A 81 -1.51 0.89 9.20
N GLY A 82 -1.98 -0.32 9.50
CA GLY A 82 -2.60 -1.20 8.52
C GLY A 82 -4.01 -0.74 8.16
N GLY A 83 -4.67 -1.52 7.30
CA GLY A 83 -6.09 -1.31 7.00
C GLY A 83 -6.97 -1.56 8.21
N ILE A 84 -8.08 -0.81 8.30
CA ILE A 84 -9.10 -1.02 9.33
C ILE A 84 -9.80 -2.36 9.06
N SER A 85 -9.83 -3.23 10.08
CA SER A 85 -10.55 -4.51 10.03
C SER A 85 -11.83 -4.40 10.85
N GLN A 86 -12.98 -4.40 10.17
CA GLN A 86 -14.31 -4.27 10.79
C GLN A 86 -15.29 -5.34 10.25
N CYS A 87 -16.17 -5.81 11.14
CA CYS A 87 -17.30 -6.68 10.83
C CYS A 87 -18.57 -5.85 10.64
N CYS A 88 -18.68 -5.14 9.51
CA CYS A 88 -19.84 -4.36 9.13
C CYS A 88 -20.27 -4.67 7.69
N LYS A 89 -21.49 -4.27 7.31
CA LYS A 89 -21.89 -4.28 5.89
C LYS A 89 -21.18 -3.13 5.19
N ARG A 90 -20.07 -3.43 4.50
CA ARG A 90 -19.31 -2.42 3.76
C ARG A 90 -20.14 -1.88 2.61
N TYR A 91 -20.27 -0.56 2.54
CA TYR A 91 -20.69 0.11 1.32
C TYR A 91 -19.49 0.13 0.36
N VAL A 92 -19.67 -0.35 -0.86
CA VAL A 92 -18.66 -0.29 -1.90
C VAL A 92 -19.34 0.19 -3.16
N GLU A 93 -18.85 1.30 -3.69
CA GLU A 93 -19.25 1.87 -4.96
C GLU A 93 -18.00 1.93 -5.83
N ALA A 94 -18.05 1.28 -6.98
CA ALA A 94 -16.93 1.33 -7.92
C ALA A 94 -17.06 2.59 -8.76
N ASN A 95 -15.98 3.37 -8.91
CA ASN A 95 -15.93 4.47 -9.86
C ASN A 95 -15.04 4.09 -11.05
N ASN A 96 -15.59 3.32 -11.99
CA ASN A 96 -14.86 2.79 -13.15
C ASN A 96 -15.35 3.46 -14.43
N LYS A 97 -14.41 3.91 -15.28
CA LYS A 97 -14.67 4.58 -16.57
C LYS A 97 -15.55 3.82 -17.57
N TYR A 98 -15.74 2.51 -17.36
CA TYR A 98 -16.60 1.68 -18.18
C TYR A 98 -18.05 1.58 -17.65
N MET A 99 -18.39 2.29 -16.58
CA MET A 99 -19.75 2.30 -16.00
C MET A 99 -20.49 3.60 -16.33
N GLU A 100 -21.83 3.51 -16.42
CA GLU A 100 -22.68 4.66 -16.78
C GLU A 100 -22.62 5.79 -15.74
N GLU A 101 -22.43 5.43 -14.47
CA GLU A 101 -22.36 6.34 -13.32
C GLU A 101 -20.92 6.82 -13.04
N TYR A 102 -19.99 6.66 -13.99
CA TYR A 102 -18.61 7.10 -13.81
C TYR A 102 -18.52 8.60 -13.55
N ASP A 103 -17.94 8.96 -12.40
CA ASP A 103 -17.60 10.32 -12.08
C ASP A 103 -16.10 10.56 -12.32
N SER A 104 -15.80 11.26 -13.41
CA SER A 104 -14.43 11.70 -13.73
C SER A 104 -13.78 12.61 -12.68
N LYS A 105 -14.56 13.20 -11.77
CA LYS A 105 -14.06 14.07 -10.69
C LYS A 105 -13.74 13.32 -9.40
N SER A 106 -14.20 12.08 -9.26
CA SER A 106 -13.89 11.26 -8.10
C SER A 106 -12.44 10.77 -8.23
N GLU A 107 -11.56 11.36 -7.42
CA GLU A 107 -10.16 10.97 -7.36
C GLU A 107 -9.98 9.70 -6.52
N SER A 108 -9.17 8.77 -7.02
CA SER A 108 -8.73 7.62 -6.22
C SER A 108 -7.78 8.10 -5.12
N PRO A 109 -7.83 7.54 -3.90
CA PRO A 109 -6.86 7.84 -2.84
C PRO A 109 -5.40 7.66 -3.26
N LEU A 110 -5.13 6.77 -4.23
CA LEU A 110 -3.79 6.53 -4.79
C LEU A 110 -3.35 7.59 -5.80
N SER A 111 -4.23 8.53 -6.17
CA SER A 111 -3.93 9.65 -7.08
C SER A 111 -3.53 10.93 -6.33
N ARG A 112 -3.56 10.92 -4.99
CA ARG A 112 -3.17 12.06 -4.17
C ARG A 112 -1.64 12.17 -4.09
N PRO A 113 -1.08 13.39 -3.98
CA PRO A 113 0.36 13.60 -3.84
C PRO A 113 0.94 12.85 -2.63
N LEU A 114 2.09 12.21 -2.82
CA LEU A 114 2.85 11.53 -1.76
C LEU A 114 4.24 12.15 -1.60
N PRO A 115 4.77 12.23 -0.37
CA PRO A 115 6.10 12.78 -0.15
C PRO A 115 7.18 11.83 -0.70
N TYR A 116 8.14 12.38 -1.43
CA TYR A 116 9.24 11.61 -2.02
C TYR A 116 10.64 12.20 -1.77
N ALA A 117 10.75 13.47 -1.35
CA ALA A 117 12.02 14.16 -1.13
C ALA A 117 11.89 15.42 -0.24
N ASN A 118 13.03 16.03 0.07
CA ASN A 118 13.25 17.21 0.91
C ASN A 118 12.78 17.05 2.36
N PHE A 119 12.95 15.86 2.94
CA PHE A 119 12.63 15.59 4.33
C PHE A 119 13.52 16.42 5.27
N ARG A 120 12.90 17.18 6.18
CA ARG A 120 13.57 17.93 7.23
C ARG A 120 12.63 18.14 8.41
N TRP A 121 13.22 18.36 9.59
CA TRP A 121 12.49 18.89 10.72
C TRP A 121 12.16 20.38 10.51
N LEU A 122 11.03 20.81 11.06
CA LEU A 122 10.73 22.23 11.20
C LEU A 122 11.58 22.82 12.33
N SER A 123 12.04 24.05 12.14
CA SER A 123 12.72 24.81 13.18
C SER A 123 11.73 25.22 14.29
N PRO A 124 12.21 25.53 15.51
CA PRO A 124 11.33 25.98 16.59
C PRO A 124 10.48 27.20 16.25
N ASP A 125 11.02 28.13 15.45
CA ASP A 125 10.28 29.30 14.98
C ASP A 125 9.19 28.92 13.98
N GLU A 126 9.49 28.02 13.03
CA GLU A 126 8.48 27.50 12.10
C GLU A 126 7.36 26.74 12.80
N ILE A 127 7.66 26.00 13.87
CA ILE A 127 6.67 25.29 14.69
C ILE A 127 5.77 26.27 15.43
N ARG A 128 6.35 27.33 16.01
CA ARG A 128 5.58 28.35 16.75
C ARG A 128 4.58 29.07 15.87
N ASP A 129 4.95 29.32 14.62
CA ASP A 129 4.12 30.05 13.66
C ASP A 129 3.27 29.10 12.78
N PHE A 130 3.26 27.80 13.08
CA PHE A 130 2.55 26.78 12.30
C PHE A 130 1.05 26.76 12.62
N SER A 131 0.23 26.85 11.58
CA SER A 131 -1.23 26.78 11.68
C SER A 131 -1.77 25.67 10.78
N VAL A 132 -2.25 24.58 11.38
CA VAL A 132 -2.81 23.42 10.65
C VAL A 132 -3.99 23.81 9.77
N ASN A 133 -4.80 24.77 10.24
CA ASN A 133 -6.01 25.22 9.53
C ASN A 133 -5.71 26.04 8.27
N GLU A 134 -4.47 26.50 8.10
CA GLU A 134 -4.05 27.33 6.96
C GLU A 134 -3.42 26.51 5.84
N ILE A 135 -3.26 25.20 6.02
CA ILE A 135 -2.63 24.32 5.04
C ILE A 135 -3.66 23.99 3.94
N PRO A 136 -3.39 24.33 2.67
CA PRO A 136 -4.25 23.93 1.56
C PRO A 136 -4.29 22.41 1.40
N GLU A 137 -5.41 21.88 0.92
CA GLU A 137 -5.58 20.44 0.66
C GLU A 137 -4.53 19.89 -0.32
N TYR A 138 -4.19 20.68 -1.34
CA TYR A 138 -3.15 20.37 -2.32
C TYR A 138 -2.02 21.37 -2.18
N ASN A 139 -0.85 20.87 -1.78
CA ASN A 139 0.33 21.69 -1.59
C ASN A 139 1.57 20.91 -2.06
N GLU A 140 2.58 21.63 -2.53
CA GLU A 140 3.87 21.04 -2.90
C GLU A 140 4.62 20.51 -1.66
N LYS A 141 4.32 21.07 -0.48
CA LYS A 141 4.88 20.65 0.80
C LYS A 141 3.84 19.87 1.61
N GLY A 142 4.18 18.63 1.95
CA GLY A 142 3.46 17.83 2.93
C GLY A 142 4.03 18.01 4.34
N TYR A 143 3.20 17.75 5.35
CA TYR A 143 3.57 17.78 6.75
C TYR A 143 3.17 16.47 7.42
N ILE A 144 4.06 15.93 8.25
CA ILE A 144 3.77 14.82 9.15
C ILE A 144 3.82 15.40 10.56
N LEU A 145 2.74 15.23 11.31
CA LEU A 145 2.55 15.89 12.60
C LEU A 145 2.41 14.82 13.70
N GLU A 146 3.14 15.02 14.79
CA GLU A 146 2.92 14.34 16.06
C GLU A 146 2.35 15.38 17.01
N VAL A 147 1.11 15.17 17.46
CA VAL A 147 0.31 16.16 18.19
C VAL A 147 -0.44 15.53 19.32
N ASP A 148 -0.70 16.32 20.36
CA ASP A 148 -1.70 16.00 21.37
C ASP A 148 -3.08 16.39 20.84
N LEU A 149 -4.05 15.48 20.97
CA LEU A 149 -5.43 15.70 20.53
C LEU A 149 -6.36 15.69 21.74
N GLU A 150 -7.21 16.72 21.84
CA GLU A 150 -8.34 16.69 22.74
C GLU A 150 -9.55 16.09 22.00
N TYR A 151 -10.10 15.00 22.54
CA TYR A 151 -11.22 14.29 21.93
C TYR A 151 -12.48 14.39 22.80
N PRO A 152 -13.46 15.25 22.43
CA PRO A 152 -14.63 15.54 23.26
C PRO A 152 -15.43 14.30 23.63
N THR A 153 -15.75 14.15 24.91
CA THR A 153 -16.51 12.99 25.44
C THR A 153 -17.86 12.81 24.77
N SER A 154 -18.50 13.89 24.31
CA SER A 154 -19.78 13.82 23.61
C SER A 154 -19.74 13.04 22.29
N LEU A 155 -18.56 12.85 21.69
CA LEU A 155 -18.39 12.14 20.41
C LEU A 155 -18.02 10.65 20.59
N HIS A 156 -17.76 10.21 21.84
CA HIS A 156 -17.22 8.87 22.09
C HIS A 156 -18.19 7.77 21.71
N ASP A 157 -19.48 7.94 22.03
CA ASP A 157 -20.52 6.97 21.70
C ASP A 157 -20.77 6.92 20.18
N GLU A 158 -20.78 8.08 19.52
CA GLU A 158 -21.02 8.19 18.07
C GLU A 158 -19.90 7.56 17.24
N HIS A 159 -18.63 7.74 17.63
CA HIS A 159 -17.49 7.17 16.91
C HIS A 159 -17.00 5.85 17.50
N SER A 160 -17.81 5.17 18.33
CA SER A 160 -17.41 3.93 19.00
C SER A 160 -17.01 2.82 18.01
N ASP A 161 -17.68 2.74 16.86
CA ASP A 161 -17.41 1.76 15.82
C ASP A 161 -16.17 2.09 14.97
N LEU A 162 -15.84 3.38 14.83
CA LEU A 162 -14.72 3.91 14.03
C LEU A 162 -14.07 5.10 14.74
N PRO A 163 -13.32 4.86 15.83
CA PRO A 163 -12.69 5.93 16.58
C PRO A 163 -11.61 6.62 15.73
N LEU A 164 -11.54 7.94 15.85
CA LEU A 164 -10.50 8.74 15.21
C LEU A 164 -9.15 8.55 15.91
N CYS A 165 -8.07 8.51 15.14
CA CYS A 165 -6.69 8.41 15.64
C CYS A 165 -6.44 7.22 16.61
N PRO A 166 -6.77 5.97 16.22
CA PRO A 166 -6.59 4.82 17.09
C PRO A 166 -5.12 4.58 17.44
N GLU A 167 -4.87 4.36 18.72
CA GLU A 167 -3.53 4.04 19.21
C GLU A 167 -3.16 2.59 18.91
N ASN A 168 -1.91 2.37 18.52
CA ASN A 168 -1.36 1.02 18.42
C ASN A 168 -0.95 0.54 19.81
N LYS A 169 -1.85 -0.19 20.49
CA LYS A 169 -1.61 -0.77 21.80
C LYS A 169 -1.79 -2.28 21.74
N ALA A 170 -0.93 -3.01 22.44
CA ALA A 170 -1.15 -4.43 22.69
C ALA A 170 -2.46 -4.59 23.50
N PRO A 171 -3.38 -5.47 23.10
CA PRO A 171 -4.58 -5.73 23.89
C PRO A 171 -4.19 -6.26 25.28
N PRO A 172 -4.96 -5.91 26.33
CA PRO A 172 -4.75 -6.41 27.69
C PRO A 172 -4.96 -7.92 27.82
#